data_AF-D8M717-F1
#
_entry.id   AF-D8M717-F1
#
_cell.length_a   1.000
_cell.length_b   1.000
_cell.length_c   1.000
_cell.angle_alpha   90.00
_cell.angle_beta   90.00
_cell.angle_gamma   90.00
#
_symmetry.space_group_name_H-M   'P 1'
#
loop_
_entity.id
_entity.type
_entity.pdbx_description
1 polymer ?
#
loop_
_entity_poly.entity_id
_entity_poly.type
_entity_poly.pdbx_seq_one_letter_code
_entity_poly.pdbx_strand_id
1 'polypeptide(L)'
;MKSCAWKCWALLLLIFWAVVLCNYSLLRINTSLGSTIYVFAKLPKPPTSRFFLPSQAKENGRPLGVQNYLSTTGDKTFDLVLFSTEDGYSPYTMRKLKLFRSMCDIYASKYSFRAILFTKTQTLASALSSSSVIIVSDFEVNPFGLPIITSMFSIAQRLVSAKYYGYINFDILVDPMIFDVLSFCENSVKSGQIKPMHEIAGRVYERSWSDLPSSFDSFEALRSYFANYTRSRARIRSPGSADYFVFSRQAMPLVTNTSQSAVIGRLRIDNYLMGVIYEAGDLIDATTAVIGFHEGIDGFFNRRAGSQTPFTTAM
;
A
#
# COMPACT_ATOMS: atom_id res chain seq x y z
N MET A 1 14.84 10.67 -48.74
CA MET A 1 15.04 9.48 -47.87
C MET A 1 14.72 9.68 -46.37
N LYS A 2 14.37 10.88 -45.87
CA LYS A 2 14.05 11.11 -44.43
C LYS A 2 12.57 10.95 -44.02
N SER A 3 11.66 10.78 -44.99
CA SER A 3 10.19 10.70 -44.75
C SER A 3 9.69 9.29 -44.40
N CYS A 4 10.42 8.24 -44.80
CA CYS A 4 10.00 6.85 -44.56
C CYS A 4 10.26 6.39 -43.12
N ALA A 5 11.32 6.89 -42.48
CA ALA A 5 11.71 6.50 -41.12
C ALA A 5 10.67 6.93 -40.06
N TRP A 6 10.05 8.10 -40.21
CA TRP A 6 9.03 8.59 -39.27
C TRP A 6 7.75 7.74 -39.27
N LYS A 7 7.34 7.25 -40.45
CA LYS A 7 6.16 6.38 -40.57
C LYS A 7 6.41 4.99 -39.95
N CYS A 8 7.62 4.44 -40.08
CA CYS A 8 7.99 3.19 -39.41
C CYS A 8 8.06 3.33 -37.88
N TRP A 9 8.57 4.45 -37.36
CA TRP A 9 8.60 4.71 -35.92
C TRP A 9 7.21 4.93 -35.32
N ALA A 10 6.32 5.65 -36.02
CA ALA A 10 4.93 5.82 -35.59
C ALA A 10 4.14 4.50 -35.61
N LEU A 11 4.39 3.64 -36.61
CA LEU A 11 3.78 2.32 -36.69
C LEU A 11 4.30 1.36 -35.62
N LEU A 12 5.60 1.41 -35.30
CA LEU A 12 6.20 0.65 -34.20
C LEU A 12 5.67 1.12 -32.82
N LEU A 13 5.46 2.43 -32.63
CA LEU A 13 4.81 2.97 -31.43
C LEU A 13 3.34 2.55 -31.33
N LEU A 14 2.60 2.54 -32.43
CA LEU A 14 1.21 2.05 -32.49
C LEU A 14 1.12 0.54 -32.23
N ILE A 15 2.05 -0.26 -32.77
CA ILE A 15 2.14 -1.70 -32.49
C ILE A 15 2.56 -1.94 -31.04
N PHE A 16 3.49 -1.15 -30.50
CA PHE A 16 3.89 -1.23 -29.09
C PHE A 16 2.72 -0.89 -28.16
N TRP A 17 1.96 0.17 -28.46
CA TRP A 17 0.73 0.50 -27.73
C TRP A 17 -0.37 -0.55 -27.91
N ALA A 18 -0.55 -1.12 -29.10
CA ALA A 18 -1.51 -2.19 -29.34
C ALA A 18 -1.13 -3.49 -28.61
N VAL A 19 0.16 -3.85 -28.56
CA VAL A 19 0.64 -5.05 -27.85
C VAL A 19 0.60 -4.87 -26.33
N VAL A 20 0.87 -3.65 -25.83
CA VAL A 20 0.69 -3.31 -24.42
C VAL A 20 -0.80 -3.35 -24.08
N LEU A 21 -1.68 -2.69 -24.85
CA LEU A 21 -3.13 -2.65 -24.60
C LEU A 21 -3.84 -4.00 -24.82
N CYS A 22 -3.36 -4.86 -25.71
CA CYS A 22 -3.95 -6.18 -25.98
C CYS A 22 -3.93 -7.12 -24.76
N ASN A 23 -3.14 -6.80 -23.73
CA ASN A 23 -3.13 -7.57 -22.49
C ASN A 23 -3.88 -6.90 -21.34
N TYR A 24 -4.34 -5.65 -21.42
CA TYR A 24 -5.09 -5.06 -20.31
C TYR A 24 -6.57 -4.99 -20.62
N SER A 25 -7.41 -5.44 -19.68
CA SER A 25 -8.83 -5.08 -19.71
C SER A 25 -8.96 -3.71 -19.08
N LEU A 26 -9.42 -2.73 -19.86
CA LEU A 26 -9.78 -1.41 -19.36
C LEU A 26 -11.15 -1.51 -18.70
N LEU A 27 -11.17 -1.45 -17.38
CA LEU A 27 -12.38 -1.49 -16.59
C LEU A 27 -12.84 -0.08 -16.25
N ARG A 28 -14.13 0.18 -16.44
CA ARG A 28 -14.75 1.47 -16.18
C ARG A 28 -15.44 1.47 -14.83
N ILE A 29 -15.00 2.36 -13.95
CA ILE A 29 -15.62 2.64 -12.64
C ILE A 29 -16.45 3.91 -12.76
N ASN A 30 -17.74 3.81 -12.47
CA ASN A 30 -18.57 4.99 -12.20
C ASN A 30 -18.53 5.22 -10.68
N THR A 31 -17.96 6.35 -10.25
CA THR A 31 -17.82 6.64 -8.82
C THR A 31 -19.15 7.10 -8.24
N SER A 32 -19.27 7.02 -6.91
CA SER A 32 -20.42 7.57 -6.17
C SER A 32 -20.61 9.09 -6.39
N LEU A 33 -19.61 9.75 -6.95
CA LEU A 33 -19.55 11.19 -7.24
C LEU A 33 -19.87 11.52 -8.72
N GLY A 34 -20.27 10.54 -9.53
CA GLY A 34 -20.61 10.74 -10.94
C GLY A 34 -19.41 10.85 -11.89
N SER A 35 -18.19 10.70 -11.39
CA SER A 35 -16.97 10.68 -12.20
C SER A 35 -16.75 9.29 -12.80
N THR A 36 -16.23 9.21 -14.02
CA THR A 36 -15.76 7.95 -14.61
C THR A 36 -14.25 7.83 -14.43
N ILE A 37 -13.79 6.72 -13.87
CA ILE A 37 -12.37 6.40 -13.72
C ILE A 37 -12.09 5.06 -14.37
N TYR A 38 -10.91 4.94 -14.98
CA TYR A 38 -10.45 3.70 -15.58
C TYR A 38 -9.43 3.01 -14.69
N VAL A 39 -9.59 1.69 -14.59
CA VAL A 39 -8.70 0.78 -13.90
C VAL A 39 -8.24 -0.27 -14.89
N PHE A 40 -6.95 -0.59 -14.86
CA PHE A 40 -6.36 -1.60 -15.73
C PHE A 40 -6.25 -2.91 -14.97
N ALA A 41 -6.76 -3.99 -15.56
CA ALA A 41 -6.57 -5.35 -15.05
C ALA A 41 -5.64 -6.13 -16.01
N LYS A 42 -4.65 -6.83 -15.44
CA LYS A 42 -3.71 -7.87 -15.99
C LYS A 42 -2.21 -7.48 -15.96
N LEU A 43 -1.34 -8.50 -15.90
CA LEU A 43 0.07 -8.42 -15.48
C LEU A 43 1.09 -8.20 -16.63
N PRO A 44 2.15 -7.39 -16.44
CA PRO A 44 3.40 -7.60 -17.16
C PRO A 44 4.09 -8.88 -16.66
N LYS A 45 4.69 -9.68 -17.56
CA LYS A 45 5.55 -10.81 -17.18
C LYS A 45 6.72 -10.27 -16.32
N PRO A 46 6.98 -10.82 -15.12
CA PRO A 46 8.19 -10.45 -14.38
C PRO A 46 9.42 -10.89 -15.18
N PRO A 47 10.53 -10.13 -15.11
CA PRO A 47 11.80 -10.63 -15.60
C PRO A 47 12.16 -11.91 -14.84
N THR A 48 12.58 -12.94 -15.58
CA THR A 48 12.98 -14.24 -15.06
C THR A 48 14.18 -14.11 -14.12
N SER A 49 13.94 -13.89 -12.83
CA SER A 49 14.94 -14.11 -11.79
C SER A 49 14.36 -15.09 -10.78
N ARG A 50 14.95 -16.29 -10.72
CA ARG A 50 14.62 -17.34 -9.75
C ARG A 50 14.66 -16.76 -8.33
N PHE A 51 13.51 -16.71 -7.67
CA PHE A 51 13.46 -16.52 -6.22
C PHE A 51 13.92 -17.82 -5.58
N PHE A 52 15.07 -17.78 -4.89
CA PHE A 52 15.52 -18.88 -4.03
C PHE A 52 14.70 -18.86 -2.75
N LEU A 53 13.95 -19.94 -2.50
CA LEU A 53 13.29 -20.22 -1.22
C LEU A 53 14.26 -21.03 -0.34
N PRO A 54 14.58 -20.61 0.89
CA PRO A 54 15.07 -21.53 1.91
C PRO A 54 13.90 -22.24 2.61
N SER A 55 14.15 -23.48 3.01
CA SER A 55 13.21 -24.43 3.61
C SER A 55 12.85 -24.13 5.07
N GLN A 56 11.58 -24.39 5.40
CA GLN A 56 11.04 -24.96 6.66
C GLN A 56 11.48 -24.29 7.98
N ALA A 57 10.58 -23.47 8.55
CA ALA A 57 10.60 -23.10 9.96
C ALA A 57 9.36 -23.66 10.67
N LYS A 58 9.59 -24.29 11.82
CA LYS A 58 8.57 -24.93 12.68
C LYS A 58 7.70 -23.87 13.37
N GLU A 59 6.39 -24.09 13.35
CA GLU A 59 5.42 -23.37 14.15
C GLU A 59 5.64 -23.65 15.64
N ASN A 60 5.95 -22.60 16.42
CA ASN A 60 5.84 -22.63 17.88
C ASN A 60 4.85 -21.54 18.27
N GLY A 61 3.63 -21.97 18.63
CA GLY A 61 2.60 -21.08 19.16
C GLY A 61 3.06 -20.43 20.46
N ARG A 62 3.28 -19.11 20.44
CA ARG A 62 3.38 -18.27 21.63
C ARG A 62 2.11 -17.41 21.75
N PRO A 63 1.59 -17.16 22.97
CA PRO A 63 0.45 -16.29 23.16
C PRO A 63 0.85 -14.85 22.84
N LEU A 64 0.07 -14.19 21.99
CA LEU A 64 0.31 -12.81 21.56
C LEU A 64 0.13 -11.83 22.72
N GLY A 65 1.10 -10.95 22.92
CA GLY A 65 0.97 -9.78 23.79
C GLY A 65 0.06 -8.71 23.17
N VAL A 66 -1.23 -9.00 23.04
CA VAL A 66 -2.26 -8.04 22.61
C VAL A 66 -2.65 -7.20 23.81
N GLN A 67 -2.27 -5.91 23.84
CA GLN A 67 -2.86 -4.98 24.80
C GLN A 67 -4.36 -4.82 24.46
N ASN A 68 -5.20 -5.51 25.25
CA ASN A 68 -6.63 -5.32 25.47
C ASN A 68 -7.42 -4.63 24.33
N TYR A 69 -7.66 -5.37 23.25
CA TYR A 69 -8.82 -5.17 22.36
C TYR A 69 -9.41 -6.52 21.95
N LEU A 70 -9.53 -7.45 22.90
CA LEU A 70 -10.49 -8.56 22.77
C LEU A 70 -11.87 -8.06 23.22
N SER A 71 -12.44 -7.09 22.50
CA SER A 71 -13.86 -6.78 22.58
C SER A 71 -14.54 -7.29 21.31
N THR A 72 -15.08 -8.51 21.40
CA THR A 72 -16.45 -8.84 20.96
C THR A 72 -17.08 -7.95 19.87
N THR A 73 -16.45 -7.81 18.70
CA THR A 73 -17.20 -7.45 17.49
C THR A 73 -17.69 -8.74 16.88
N GLY A 74 -18.86 -9.20 17.33
CA GLY A 74 -19.56 -10.33 16.69
C GLY A 74 -19.65 -10.11 15.19
N ASP A 75 -19.32 -11.14 14.41
CA ASP A 75 -19.55 -11.35 12.97
C ASP A 75 -19.34 -10.21 11.96
N LYS A 76 -18.87 -9.03 12.38
CA LYS A 76 -18.76 -7.86 11.52
C LYS A 76 -17.55 -8.05 10.62
N THR A 77 -17.83 -8.29 9.35
CA THR A 77 -16.81 -8.29 8.30
C THR A 77 -16.61 -6.85 7.81
N PHE A 78 -15.39 -6.33 7.94
CA PHE A 78 -14.99 -5.02 7.45
C PHE A 78 -14.74 -5.04 5.94
N ASP A 79 -14.90 -3.90 5.27
CA ASP A 79 -14.57 -3.79 3.84
C ASP A 79 -13.05 -3.79 3.65
N LEU A 80 -12.33 -3.01 4.48
CA LEU A 80 -10.87 -2.90 4.41
C LEU A 80 -10.22 -2.91 5.80
N VAL A 81 -9.22 -3.76 5.95
CA VAL A 81 -8.18 -3.62 6.97
C VAL A 81 -6.93 -3.10 6.29
N LEU A 82 -6.45 -1.93 6.70
CA LEU A 82 -5.19 -1.36 6.21
C LEU A 82 -4.18 -1.36 7.35
N PHE A 83 -2.99 -1.86 7.12
CA PHE A 83 -1.95 -1.88 8.14
C PHE A 83 -0.63 -1.31 7.66
N SER A 84 0.13 -0.84 8.63
CA SER A 84 1.42 -0.21 8.46
C SER A 84 2.36 -0.57 9.61
N THR A 85 3.64 -0.21 9.48
CA THR A 85 4.65 -0.39 10.52
C THR A 85 5.53 0.85 10.65
N GLU A 86 5.87 1.20 11.89
CA GLU A 86 6.82 2.27 12.21
C GLU A 86 7.39 2.04 13.62
N ASP A 87 8.70 2.14 13.75
CA ASP A 87 9.42 1.98 15.04
C ASP A 87 10.35 3.17 15.33
N GLY A 88 10.60 4.04 14.35
CA GLY A 88 11.38 5.25 14.54
C GLY A 88 10.65 6.26 15.43
N TYR A 89 11.39 6.95 16.30
CA TYR A 89 10.85 8.05 17.08
C TYR A 89 11.60 9.35 16.77
N SER A 90 10.86 10.33 16.26
CA SER A 90 11.33 11.69 16.02
C SER A 90 10.15 12.65 15.97
N PRO A 91 10.35 13.97 16.11
CA PRO A 91 9.29 14.95 15.88
C PRO A 91 8.65 14.82 14.48
N TYR A 92 9.46 14.44 13.48
CA TYR A 92 8.98 14.17 12.14
C TYR A 92 8.06 12.94 12.08
N THR A 93 8.43 11.85 12.76
CA THR A 93 7.59 10.65 12.86
C THR A 93 6.29 10.93 13.62
N MET A 94 6.34 11.73 14.69
CA MET A 94 5.14 12.12 15.42
C MET A 94 4.17 12.96 14.58
N ARG A 95 4.68 13.80 13.69
CA ARG A 95 3.85 14.53 12.72
C ARG A 95 3.17 13.56 11.75
N LYS A 96 3.93 12.63 11.15
CA LYS A 96 3.38 11.58 10.28
C LYS A 96 2.32 10.75 10.99
N LEU A 97 2.57 10.38 12.26
CA LEU A 97 1.62 9.68 13.11
C LEU A 97 0.31 10.43 13.29
N LYS A 98 0.38 11.74 13.55
CA LYS A 98 -0.82 12.57 13.69
C LYS A 98 -1.64 12.58 12.40
N LEU A 99 -0.98 12.66 11.24
CA LEU A 99 -1.64 12.70 9.95
C LEU A 99 -2.25 11.34 9.59
N PHE A 100 -1.47 10.25 9.71
CA PHE A 100 -1.94 8.87 9.58
C PHE A 100 -3.14 8.58 10.49
N ARG A 101 -3.02 8.92 11.77
CA ARG A 101 -4.10 8.79 12.76
C ARG A 101 -5.38 9.47 12.28
N SER A 102 -5.28 10.75 11.90
CA SER A 102 -6.46 11.53 11.51
C SER A 102 -7.17 10.94 10.29
N MET A 103 -6.42 10.47 9.29
CA MET A 103 -6.97 9.77 8.13
C MET A 103 -7.68 8.47 8.55
N CYS A 104 -7.02 7.63 9.36
CA CYS A 104 -7.59 6.36 9.81
C CYS A 104 -8.84 6.55 10.68
N ASP A 105 -8.85 7.51 11.60
CA ASP A 105 -9.99 7.82 12.46
C ASP A 105 -11.19 8.33 11.64
N ILE A 106 -10.94 9.19 10.65
CA ILE A 106 -11.97 9.63 9.71
C ILE A 106 -12.52 8.43 8.94
N TYR A 107 -11.68 7.55 8.40
CA TYR A 107 -12.14 6.37 7.66
C TYR A 107 -12.93 5.39 8.52
N ALA A 108 -12.49 5.14 9.75
CA ALA A 108 -13.21 4.30 10.68
C ALA A 108 -14.60 4.86 11.05
N SER A 109 -14.78 6.18 10.99
CA SER A 109 -16.06 6.85 11.24
C SER A 109 -17.01 6.87 10.03
N LYS A 110 -16.49 6.72 8.80
CA LYS A 110 -17.27 6.86 7.55
C LYS A 110 -17.46 5.56 6.78
N TYR A 111 -16.53 4.61 6.95
CA TYR A 111 -16.49 3.38 6.17
C TYR A 111 -16.39 2.16 7.08
N SER A 112 -16.66 0.97 6.53
CA SER A 112 -16.37 -0.29 7.20
C SER A 112 -14.86 -0.55 7.16
N PHE A 113 -14.12 0.18 8.01
CA PHE A 113 -12.67 0.25 7.98
C PHE A 113 -12.03 -0.02 9.35
N ARG A 114 -10.87 -0.67 9.32
CA ARG A 114 -9.95 -0.78 10.46
C ARG A 114 -8.51 -0.52 10.03
N ALA A 115 -7.79 0.19 10.89
CA ALA A 115 -6.36 0.38 10.74
C ALA A 115 -5.60 -0.43 11.79
N ILE A 116 -4.43 -0.95 11.42
CA ILE A 116 -3.48 -1.59 12.35
C ILE A 116 -2.12 -0.91 12.21
N LEU A 117 -1.51 -0.53 13.33
CA LEU A 117 -0.11 -0.11 13.37
C LEU A 117 0.72 -1.17 14.12
N PHE A 118 1.67 -1.76 13.40
CA PHE A 118 2.68 -2.63 13.97
C PHE A 118 3.85 -1.79 14.49
N THR A 119 4.00 -1.71 15.81
CA THR A 119 5.07 -0.93 16.45
C THR A 119 5.47 -1.53 17.79
N LYS A 120 6.78 -1.59 18.03
CA LYS A 120 7.40 -1.90 19.33
C LYS A 120 7.70 -0.63 20.14
N THR A 121 7.51 0.55 19.56
CA THR A 121 7.78 1.84 20.21
C THR A 121 6.59 2.30 21.03
N GLN A 122 6.70 2.17 22.37
CA GLN A 122 5.63 2.48 23.32
C GLN A 122 5.11 3.93 23.21
N THR A 123 5.96 4.89 22.85
CA THR A 123 5.55 6.28 22.65
C THR A 123 4.59 6.45 21.48
N LEU A 124 4.83 5.74 20.36
CA LEU A 124 3.93 5.73 19.21
C LEU A 124 2.60 5.06 19.57
N ALA A 125 2.66 3.92 20.26
CA ALA A 125 1.47 3.22 20.78
C ALA A 125 0.62 4.13 21.69
N SER A 126 1.27 4.83 22.63
CA SER A 126 0.59 5.71 23.60
C SER A 126 -0.08 6.90 22.92
N ALA A 127 0.52 7.44 21.86
CA ALA A 127 -0.04 8.54 21.07
C ALA A 127 -1.30 8.15 20.26
N LEU A 128 -1.56 6.85 20.10
CA LEU A 128 -2.75 6.30 19.45
C LEU A 128 -3.77 5.70 20.43
N SER A 129 -3.56 5.82 21.74
CA SER A 129 -4.46 5.26 22.78
C SER A 129 -5.93 5.67 22.66
N SER A 130 -6.21 6.84 22.09
CA SER A 130 -7.57 7.38 21.84
C SER A 130 -7.97 7.36 20.37
N SER A 131 -7.30 6.53 19.56
CA SER A 131 -7.57 6.35 18.13
C SER A 131 -8.35 5.07 17.87
N SER A 132 -8.95 4.99 16.69
CA SER A 132 -9.52 3.76 16.11
C SER A 132 -8.45 2.77 15.61
N VAL A 133 -7.18 3.17 15.55
CA VAL A 133 -6.06 2.34 15.10
C VAL A 133 -5.74 1.28 16.15
N ILE A 134 -5.73 0.01 15.73
CA ILE A 134 -5.31 -1.12 16.56
C ILE A 134 -3.78 -1.15 16.62
N ILE A 135 -3.22 -1.29 17.82
CA ILE A 135 -1.78 -1.41 18.01
C ILE A 135 -1.38 -2.86 18.20
N VAL A 136 -0.36 -3.30 17.46
CA VAL A 136 0.25 -4.62 17.61
C VAL A 136 1.74 -4.46 17.85
N SER A 137 2.20 -4.83 19.04
CA SER A 137 3.62 -4.82 19.42
C SER A 137 4.30 -6.18 19.29
N ASP A 138 3.52 -7.26 19.23
CA ASP A 138 4.01 -8.62 19.08
C ASP A 138 3.83 -9.10 17.65
N PHE A 139 4.90 -8.94 16.86
CA PHE A 139 4.99 -9.37 15.48
C PHE A 139 6.41 -9.81 15.15
N GLU A 140 6.51 -10.70 14.15
CA GLU A 140 7.79 -11.27 13.75
C GLU A 140 8.66 -10.23 13.04
N VAL A 141 9.93 -10.26 13.43
CA VAL A 141 10.99 -9.49 12.80
C VAL A 141 12.11 -10.45 12.41
N ASN A 142 12.86 -10.10 11.37
CA ASN A 142 14.07 -10.84 11.04
C ASN A 142 15.18 -10.59 12.09
N PRO A 143 16.35 -11.26 12.00
CA PRO A 143 17.47 -11.05 12.93
C PRO A 143 18.02 -9.61 13.00
N PHE A 144 17.65 -8.74 12.06
CA PHE A 144 18.03 -7.32 12.02
C PHE A 144 16.93 -6.40 12.56
N GLY A 145 15.86 -6.95 13.15
CA GLY A 145 14.75 -6.18 13.70
C GLY A 145 13.77 -5.62 12.65
N LEU A 146 13.87 -6.05 11.38
CA LEU A 146 12.95 -5.57 10.34
C LEU A 146 11.67 -6.43 10.27
N PRO A 147 10.47 -5.82 10.14
CA PRO A 147 9.20 -6.53 10.11
C PRO A 147 9.09 -7.53 8.96
N ILE A 148 8.58 -8.73 9.26
CA ILE A 148 8.25 -9.75 8.26
C ILE A 148 6.81 -9.53 7.77
N ILE A 149 6.65 -9.21 6.48
CA ILE A 149 5.35 -8.77 5.91
C ILE A 149 4.28 -9.87 5.96
N THR A 150 4.67 -11.13 5.73
CA THR A 150 3.76 -12.29 5.74
C THR A 150 3.19 -12.53 7.14
N SER A 151 4.00 -12.33 8.18
CA SER A 151 3.55 -12.39 9.58
C SER A 151 2.56 -11.28 9.91
N MET A 152 2.80 -10.05 9.43
CA MET A 152 1.85 -8.94 9.62
C MET A 152 0.51 -9.18 8.93
N PHE A 153 0.50 -9.68 7.69
CA PHE A 153 -0.73 -10.10 7.01
C PHE A 153 -1.48 -11.20 7.78
N SER A 154 -0.74 -12.20 8.29
CA SER A 154 -1.31 -13.30 9.09
C SER A 154 -1.95 -12.78 10.37
N ILE A 155 -1.28 -11.87 11.09
CA ILE A 155 -1.82 -11.24 12.29
C ILE A 155 -3.06 -10.41 11.95
N ALA A 156 -3.02 -9.58 10.91
CA ALA A 156 -4.15 -8.75 10.50
C ALA A 156 -5.40 -9.60 10.20
N GLN A 157 -5.23 -10.72 9.48
CA GLN A 157 -6.33 -11.64 9.15
C GLN A 157 -6.93 -12.31 10.38
N ARG A 158 -6.12 -12.68 11.37
CA ARG A 158 -6.61 -13.28 12.62
C ARG A 158 -7.30 -12.26 13.53
N LEU A 159 -6.82 -11.03 13.55
CA LEU A 159 -7.35 -9.99 14.44
C LEU A 159 -8.68 -9.42 13.95
N VAL A 160 -8.85 -9.24 12.64
CA VAL A 160 -10.02 -8.55 12.09
C VAL A 160 -10.53 -9.28 10.86
N SER A 161 -11.80 -9.69 10.89
CA SER A 161 -12.49 -10.23 9.72
C SER A 161 -12.72 -9.11 8.70
N ALA A 162 -12.04 -9.15 7.55
CA ALA A 162 -12.28 -8.20 6.46
C ALA A 162 -12.36 -8.86 5.06
N LYS A 163 -13.00 -8.17 4.12
CA LYS A 163 -13.06 -8.54 2.69
C LYS A 163 -11.71 -8.29 2.00
N TYR A 164 -11.01 -7.24 2.42
CA TYR A 164 -9.70 -6.85 1.89
C TYR A 164 -8.71 -6.55 3.00
N TYR A 165 -7.45 -6.88 2.76
CA TYR A 165 -6.32 -6.59 3.65
C TYR A 165 -5.23 -5.89 2.87
N GLY A 166 -4.79 -4.73 3.36
CA GLY A 166 -3.79 -3.91 2.69
C GLY A 166 -2.57 -3.61 3.54
N TYR A 167 -1.41 -3.60 2.90
CA TYR A 167 -0.20 -3.00 3.44
C TYR A 167 0.04 -1.64 2.78
N ILE A 168 0.46 -0.69 3.59
CA ILE A 168 0.94 0.61 3.14
C ILE A 168 2.08 1.10 4.02
N ASN A 169 3.03 1.83 3.44
CA ASN A 169 4.02 2.52 4.26
C ASN A 169 3.34 3.60 5.12
N PHE A 170 3.87 3.80 6.32
CA PHE A 170 3.31 4.72 7.32
C PHE A 170 3.25 6.18 6.88
N ASP A 171 4.11 6.57 5.96
CA ASP A 171 4.22 7.92 5.43
C ASP A 171 3.48 8.09 4.10
N ILE A 172 2.45 7.28 3.88
CA ILE A 172 1.57 7.42 2.73
C ILE A 172 0.14 7.71 3.19
N LEU A 173 -0.45 8.73 2.58
CA LEU A 173 -1.88 9.00 2.64
C LEU A 173 -2.56 8.44 1.40
N VAL A 174 -3.80 7.95 1.55
CA VAL A 174 -4.57 7.35 0.47
C VAL A 174 -5.93 8.01 0.40
N ASP A 175 -6.39 8.34 -0.81
CA ASP A 175 -7.69 8.93 -1.11
C ASP A 175 -8.86 8.00 -0.73
N PRO A 176 -9.97 8.52 -0.17
CA PRO A 176 -11.16 7.72 0.12
C PRO A 176 -11.76 7.01 -1.10
N MET A 177 -11.39 7.38 -2.33
CA MET A 177 -11.71 6.65 -3.56
C MET A 177 -11.34 5.16 -3.50
N ILE A 178 -10.42 4.75 -2.62
CA ILE A 178 -10.13 3.33 -2.42
C ILE A 178 -11.40 2.52 -2.11
N PHE A 179 -12.35 3.04 -1.32
CA PHE A 179 -13.57 2.32 -0.96
C PHE A 179 -14.52 2.12 -2.17
N ASP A 180 -14.55 3.08 -3.09
CA ASP A 180 -15.28 2.93 -4.36
C ASP A 180 -14.60 1.88 -5.26
N VAL A 181 -13.26 1.82 -5.27
CA VAL A 181 -12.50 0.78 -5.99
C VAL A 181 -12.75 -0.61 -5.41
N LEU A 182 -12.80 -0.76 -4.08
CA LEU A 182 -13.15 -2.04 -3.44
C LEU A 182 -14.55 -2.51 -3.86
N SER A 183 -15.54 -1.61 -3.79
CA SER A 183 -16.91 -1.89 -4.20
C SER A 183 -16.99 -2.28 -5.68
N PHE A 184 -16.21 -1.61 -6.53
CA PHE A 184 -16.09 -1.94 -7.93
C PHE A 184 -15.53 -3.36 -8.14
N CYS A 185 -14.41 -3.69 -7.48
CA CYS A 185 -13.80 -5.01 -7.57
C CYS A 185 -14.76 -6.12 -7.10
N GLU A 186 -15.50 -5.93 -6.00
CA GLU A 186 -16.51 -6.88 -5.55
C GLU A 186 -17.58 -7.15 -6.63
N ASN A 187 -18.05 -6.09 -7.28
CA ASN A 187 -19.05 -6.22 -8.35
C ASN A 187 -18.46 -6.87 -9.61
N SER A 188 -17.22 -6.52 -9.97
CA SER A 188 -16.51 -7.15 -11.08
C SER A 188 -16.30 -8.64 -10.85
N VAL A 189 -15.98 -9.07 -9.62
CA VAL A 189 -15.93 -10.50 -9.26
C VAL A 189 -17.30 -11.17 -9.43
N LYS A 190 -18.38 -10.57 -8.92
CA LYS A 190 -19.75 -11.12 -9.05
C LYS A 190 -20.18 -11.28 -10.50
N SER A 191 -19.76 -10.37 -11.37
CA SER A 191 -20.02 -10.41 -12.82
C SER A 191 -19.04 -11.27 -13.62
N GLY A 192 -18.02 -11.86 -12.98
CA GLY A 192 -17.00 -12.67 -13.64
C GLY A 192 -15.99 -11.88 -14.48
N GLN A 193 -15.90 -10.56 -14.31
CA GLN A 193 -14.96 -9.70 -15.04
C GLN A 193 -13.52 -9.80 -14.52
N ILE A 194 -13.36 -10.08 -13.22
CA ILE A 194 -12.06 -10.33 -12.58
C ILE A 194 -12.19 -11.55 -11.66
N LYS A 195 -11.06 -12.18 -11.35
CA LYS A 195 -10.97 -13.34 -10.46
C LYS A 195 -11.27 -12.96 -9.01
N PRO A 196 -11.85 -13.88 -8.20
CA PRO A 196 -12.01 -13.67 -6.76
C PRO A 196 -10.70 -13.38 -6.03
N MET A 197 -9.61 -14.05 -6.42
CA MET A 197 -8.26 -13.71 -5.99
C MET A 197 -7.76 -12.53 -6.82
N HIS A 198 -7.58 -11.39 -6.19
CA HIS A 198 -7.01 -10.21 -6.85
C HIS A 198 -6.28 -9.32 -5.85
N GLU A 199 -5.39 -8.50 -6.39
CA GLU A 199 -4.62 -7.49 -5.69
C GLU A 199 -4.91 -6.12 -6.32
N ILE A 200 -5.12 -5.12 -5.48
CA ILE A 200 -5.22 -3.72 -5.89
C ILE A 200 -3.93 -3.04 -5.44
N ALA A 201 -3.17 -2.53 -6.41
CA ALA A 201 -1.93 -1.82 -6.14
C ALA A 201 -1.91 -0.49 -6.89
N GLY A 202 -1.09 0.43 -6.42
CA GLY A 202 -0.92 1.68 -7.14
C GLY A 202 0.28 2.48 -6.68
N ARG A 203 0.62 3.47 -7.51
CA ARG A 203 1.68 4.44 -7.23
C ARG A 203 1.09 5.68 -6.61
N VAL A 204 1.93 6.38 -5.85
CA VAL A 204 1.56 7.63 -5.20
C VAL A 204 2.35 8.81 -5.73
N TYR A 205 1.86 10.01 -5.42
CA TYR A 205 2.51 11.26 -5.77
C TYR A 205 3.42 11.71 -4.62
N GLU A 206 4.62 12.15 -4.95
CA GLU A 206 5.53 12.71 -3.98
C GLU A 206 5.08 14.12 -3.57
N ARG A 207 5.10 14.35 -2.25
CA ARG A 207 4.75 15.64 -1.66
C ARG A 207 5.86 16.07 -0.71
N SER A 208 6.16 17.38 -0.73
CA SER A 208 6.96 17.97 0.34
C SER A 208 6.12 18.02 1.61
N TRP A 209 6.77 17.89 2.76
CA TRP A 209 6.12 17.93 4.06
C TRP A 209 5.42 19.29 4.32
N SER A 210 5.89 20.38 3.70
CA SER A 210 5.28 21.71 3.80
C SER A 210 3.95 21.81 3.04
N ASP A 211 3.73 20.96 2.04
CA ASP A 211 2.50 20.93 1.23
C ASP A 211 1.38 20.09 1.90
N LEU A 212 1.70 19.40 3.00
CA LEU A 212 0.83 18.46 3.69
C LEU A 212 0.32 19.07 4.99
N PRO A 213 -0.98 18.95 5.30
CA PRO A 213 -1.53 19.42 6.56
C PRO A 213 -0.92 18.63 7.74
N SER A 214 -1.03 19.18 8.95
CA SER A 214 -0.57 18.47 10.16
C SER A 214 -1.53 17.37 10.62
N SER A 215 -2.81 17.50 10.27
CA SER A 215 -3.91 16.55 10.50
C SER A 215 -5.11 16.93 9.63
N PHE A 216 -6.07 16.02 9.51
CA PHE A 216 -7.40 16.30 8.98
C PHE A 216 -8.42 16.37 10.12
N ASP A 217 -9.26 17.40 10.11
CA ASP A 217 -10.25 17.63 11.18
C ASP A 217 -11.63 17.04 10.83
N SER A 218 -11.88 16.75 9.55
CA SER A 218 -13.14 16.20 9.07
C SER A 218 -12.95 15.42 7.77
N PHE A 219 -13.95 14.59 7.45
CA PHE A 219 -14.00 13.88 6.18
C PHE A 219 -14.03 14.85 5.00
N GLU A 220 -14.75 15.97 5.12
CA GLU A 220 -14.85 17.00 4.10
C GLU A 220 -13.48 17.65 3.86
N ALA A 221 -12.73 17.98 4.90
CA ALA A 221 -11.39 18.54 4.78
C ALA A 221 -10.43 17.56 4.08
N LEU A 222 -10.46 16.29 4.47
CA LEU A 222 -9.66 15.23 3.84
C LEU A 222 -10.03 15.06 2.36
N ARG A 223 -11.32 14.94 2.06
CA ARG A 223 -11.82 14.78 0.69
C ARG A 223 -11.46 15.98 -0.18
N SER A 224 -11.66 17.20 0.32
CA SER A 224 -11.30 18.43 -0.39
C SER A 224 -9.79 18.53 -0.64
N TYR A 225 -8.95 18.04 0.28
CA TYR A 225 -7.50 18.01 0.08
C TYR A 225 -7.11 17.14 -1.12
N PHE A 226 -7.67 15.94 -1.24
CA PHE A 226 -7.42 15.06 -2.39
C PHE A 226 -8.07 15.61 -3.69
N ALA A 227 -9.30 16.11 -3.62
CA ALA A 227 -10.03 16.62 -4.78
C ALA A 227 -9.37 17.85 -5.42
N ASN A 228 -8.77 18.72 -4.61
CA ASN A 228 -8.09 19.93 -5.09
C ASN A 228 -6.65 19.67 -5.57
N TYR A 229 -6.15 18.44 -5.45
CA TYR A 229 -4.80 18.12 -5.90
C TYR A 229 -4.71 18.07 -7.43
N THR A 230 -3.83 18.90 -7.98
CA THR A 230 -3.50 18.85 -9.41
C THR A 230 -2.50 17.74 -9.68
N ARG A 231 -2.95 16.71 -10.42
CA ARG A 231 -2.15 15.53 -10.75
C ARG A 231 -1.02 15.89 -11.72
N SER A 232 0.20 15.98 -11.22
CA SER A 232 1.39 16.17 -12.05
C SER A 232 2.08 14.83 -12.33
N ARG A 233 2.20 14.47 -13.62
CA ARG A 233 2.97 13.28 -14.04
C ARG A 233 4.42 13.32 -13.56
N ALA A 234 5.00 14.51 -13.37
CA ALA A 234 6.37 14.63 -12.89
C ALA A 234 6.54 14.27 -11.40
N ARG A 235 5.44 14.26 -10.63
CA ARG A 235 5.46 13.96 -9.20
C ARG A 235 5.03 12.53 -8.88
N ILE A 236 4.56 11.76 -9.86
CA ILE A 236 4.20 10.37 -9.62
C ILE A 236 5.46 9.52 -9.47
N ARG A 237 5.46 8.59 -8.52
CA ARG A 237 6.59 7.67 -8.33
C ARG A 237 6.79 6.75 -9.54
N SER A 238 7.98 6.16 -9.60
CA SER A 238 8.48 5.37 -10.72
C SER A 238 7.45 4.35 -11.23
N PRO A 239 7.30 4.15 -12.55
CA PRO A 239 6.45 3.10 -13.09
C PRO A 239 6.82 1.68 -12.62
N GLY A 240 8.03 1.48 -12.09
CA GLY A 240 8.50 0.21 -11.54
C GLY A 240 8.22 0.01 -10.05
N SER A 241 7.52 0.92 -9.39
CA SER A 241 7.12 0.81 -7.98
C SER A 241 5.61 0.68 -7.82
N ALA A 242 5.21 0.15 -6.67
CA ALA A 242 3.87 0.30 -6.12
C ALA A 242 4.06 0.63 -4.63
N ASP A 243 3.14 1.41 -4.07
CA ASP A 243 3.34 2.03 -2.77
C ASP A 243 2.26 1.63 -1.75
N TYR A 244 1.15 1.07 -2.23
CA TYR A 244 0.15 0.36 -1.43
C TYR A 244 -0.28 -0.92 -2.15
N PHE A 245 -0.61 -1.95 -1.38
CA PHE A 245 -0.95 -3.29 -1.88
C PHE A 245 -2.13 -3.82 -1.07
N VAL A 246 -3.27 -4.07 -1.71
CA VAL A 246 -4.52 -4.48 -1.07
C VAL A 246 -5.01 -5.78 -1.68
N PHE A 247 -5.01 -6.85 -0.90
CA PHE A 247 -5.37 -8.20 -1.33
C PHE A 247 -6.80 -8.52 -0.96
N SER A 248 -7.53 -9.18 -1.86
CA SER A 248 -8.82 -9.77 -1.52
C SER A 248 -8.65 -10.88 -0.47
N ARG A 249 -9.68 -11.14 0.32
CA ARG A 249 -9.69 -12.22 1.32
C ARG A 249 -9.28 -13.56 0.71
N GLN A 250 -9.70 -13.82 -0.53
CA GLN A 250 -9.38 -15.05 -1.26
C GLN A 250 -7.89 -15.14 -1.61
N ALA A 251 -7.20 -14.02 -1.79
CA ALA A 251 -5.76 -13.99 -2.06
C ALA A 251 -4.89 -14.13 -0.79
N MET A 252 -5.47 -14.02 0.41
CA MET A 252 -4.73 -14.08 1.67
C MET A 252 -3.82 -15.30 1.84
N PRO A 253 -4.21 -16.54 1.49
CA PRO A 253 -3.33 -17.70 1.61
C PRO A 253 -1.98 -17.56 0.89
N LEU A 254 -1.91 -16.70 -0.14
CA LEU A 254 -0.69 -16.45 -0.90
C LEU A 254 0.25 -15.48 -0.17
N VAL A 255 -0.30 -14.48 0.54
CA VAL A 255 0.46 -13.43 1.25
C VAL A 255 0.67 -13.71 2.75
N THR A 256 0.00 -14.72 3.30
CA THR A 256 0.18 -15.16 4.70
C THR A 256 1.12 -16.36 4.82
N ASN A 257 1.80 -16.78 3.75
CA ASN A 257 2.74 -17.89 3.80
C ASN A 257 3.99 -17.50 4.61
N THR A 258 3.97 -17.81 5.91
CA THR A 258 5.05 -17.49 6.86
C THR A 258 6.33 -18.27 6.62
N SER A 259 6.31 -19.32 5.79
CA SER A 259 7.56 -19.95 5.33
C SER A 259 8.40 -19.00 4.45
N GLN A 260 7.78 -17.93 3.94
CA GLN A 260 8.47 -16.88 3.21
C GLN A 260 8.81 -15.72 4.16
N SER A 261 10.10 -15.53 4.44
CA SER A 261 10.60 -14.42 5.26
C SER A 261 10.80 -13.15 4.42
N ALA A 262 9.74 -12.67 3.76
CA ALA A 262 9.77 -11.40 3.05
C ALA A 262 9.73 -10.24 4.06
N VAL A 263 10.62 -9.25 3.88
CA VAL A 263 10.90 -8.23 4.90
C VAL A 263 10.66 -6.84 4.32
N ILE A 264 9.94 -6.00 5.09
CA ILE A 264 9.72 -4.60 4.73
C ILE A 264 11.03 -3.80 4.72
N GLY A 265 11.12 -2.84 3.80
CA GLY A 265 12.29 -1.96 3.65
C GLY A 265 13.47 -2.57 2.88
N ARG A 266 13.28 -3.76 2.28
CA ARG A 266 14.27 -4.38 1.38
C ARG A 266 13.99 -4.06 -0.08
N LEU A 267 15.06 -4.03 -0.88
CA LEU A 267 14.96 -3.92 -2.33
C LEU A 267 14.04 -5.03 -2.85
N ARG A 268 13.13 -4.67 -3.76
CA ARG A 268 12.18 -5.58 -4.43
C ARG A 268 11.05 -6.13 -3.55
N ILE A 269 10.80 -5.58 -2.36
CA ILE A 269 9.62 -5.97 -1.58
C ILE A 269 8.32 -5.69 -2.36
N ASP A 270 8.27 -4.56 -3.08
CA ASP A 270 7.15 -4.22 -3.97
C ASP A 270 6.95 -5.29 -5.04
N ASN A 271 8.04 -5.74 -5.69
CA ASN A 271 7.99 -6.80 -6.70
C ASN A 271 7.56 -8.14 -6.11
N TYR A 272 7.98 -8.44 -4.88
CA TYR A 272 7.52 -9.63 -4.18
C TYR A 272 6.00 -9.57 -3.98
N LEU A 273 5.48 -8.48 -3.39
CA LEU A 273 4.05 -8.32 -3.11
C LEU A 273 3.20 -8.41 -4.38
N MET A 274 3.56 -7.65 -5.43
CA MET A 274 2.87 -7.72 -6.72
C MET A 274 3.01 -9.09 -7.41
N GLY A 275 4.09 -9.80 -7.11
CA GLY A 275 4.37 -11.12 -7.68
C GLY A 275 3.53 -12.23 -7.04
N VAL A 276 3.03 -12.03 -5.81
CA VAL A 276 2.29 -13.06 -5.08
C VAL A 276 1.02 -13.48 -5.81
N ILE A 277 0.34 -12.54 -6.47
CA ILE A 277 -0.93 -12.81 -7.15
C ILE A 277 -0.75 -13.34 -8.59
N TYR A 278 0.47 -13.31 -9.13
CA TYR A 278 0.74 -13.43 -10.57
C TYR A 278 0.14 -14.68 -11.23
N GLU A 279 0.24 -15.84 -10.58
CA GLU A 279 -0.24 -17.10 -11.16
C GLU A 279 -1.71 -17.41 -10.84
N ALA A 280 -2.23 -16.86 -9.74
CA ALA A 280 -3.50 -17.28 -9.15
C ALA A 280 -4.64 -16.27 -9.38
N GLY A 281 -4.33 -14.99 -9.51
CA GLY A 281 -5.32 -13.92 -9.49
C GLY A 281 -5.11 -12.83 -10.54
N ASP A 282 -5.79 -11.71 -10.33
CA ASP A 282 -5.66 -10.51 -11.17
C ASP A 282 -5.01 -9.38 -10.39
N LEU A 283 -4.13 -8.62 -11.06
CA LEU A 283 -3.59 -7.36 -10.55
C LEU A 283 -4.39 -6.19 -11.12
N ILE A 284 -4.85 -5.32 -10.22
CA ILE A 284 -5.69 -4.16 -10.47
C ILE A 284 -4.84 -2.90 -10.22
N ASP A 285 -4.46 -2.19 -11.29
CA ASP A 285 -3.75 -0.91 -11.16
C ASP A 285 -4.73 0.21 -10.84
N ALA A 286 -4.68 0.66 -9.59
CA ALA A 286 -5.50 1.74 -9.06
C ALA A 286 -4.80 3.11 -9.06
N THR A 287 -3.59 3.24 -9.63
CA THR A 287 -2.79 4.47 -9.64
C THR A 287 -3.57 5.71 -10.13
N THR A 288 -4.41 5.54 -11.14
CA THR A 288 -5.21 6.64 -11.72
C THR A 288 -6.51 6.90 -10.97
N ALA A 289 -6.97 5.93 -10.20
CA ALA A 289 -8.22 6.00 -9.46
C ALA A 289 -8.01 6.58 -8.07
N VAL A 290 -7.11 5.94 -7.32
CA VAL A 290 -6.83 6.25 -5.93
C VAL A 290 -5.59 7.13 -5.90
N ILE A 291 -5.78 8.40 -5.59
CA ILE A 291 -4.65 9.28 -5.34
C ILE A 291 -4.02 8.85 -4.02
N GLY A 292 -2.70 8.69 -3.99
CA GLY A 292 -1.97 8.65 -2.73
C GLY A 292 -0.86 9.69 -2.70
N PHE A 293 -0.42 10.02 -1.49
CA PHE A 293 0.68 10.95 -1.26
C PHE A 293 1.75 10.31 -0.41
N HIS A 294 2.98 10.24 -0.92
CA HIS A 294 4.15 9.86 -0.14
C HIS A 294 4.78 11.10 0.49
N GLU A 295 4.91 11.11 1.81
CA GLU A 295 5.50 12.21 2.55
C GLU A 295 7.04 12.16 2.50
N GLY A 296 7.66 13.09 1.75
CA GLY A 296 9.08 13.40 1.93
C GLY A 296 9.97 13.19 0.71
N ILE A 297 9.85 14.08 -0.28
CA ILE A 297 10.90 14.32 -1.29
C ILE A 297 12.26 14.58 -0.60
N ASP A 298 12.24 15.29 0.53
CA ASP A 298 13.47 15.76 1.19
C ASP A 298 14.27 14.64 1.89
N GLY A 299 13.63 13.53 2.27
CA GLY A 299 14.29 12.45 3.04
C GLY A 299 15.21 11.55 2.22
N PHE A 300 14.99 11.42 0.90
CA PHE A 300 15.83 10.56 0.05
C PHE A 300 17.05 11.32 -0.49
N PHE A 301 16.88 12.57 -0.90
CA PHE A 301 17.96 13.40 -1.44
C PHE A 301 18.91 13.92 -0.35
N ASN A 302 18.42 14.29 0.83
CA ASN A 302 19.29 14.73 1.93
C ASN A 302 20.16 13.59 2.50
N ARG A 303 19.71 12.33 2.42
CA ARG A 303 20.53 11.17 2.78
C ARG A 303 21.69 10.90 1.80
N ARG A 304 21.58 11.32 0.54
CA ARG A 304 22.70 11.26 -0.43
C ARG A 304 23.66 12.43 -0.29
N ALA A 305 23.16 13.61 0.11
CA ALA A 305 24.00 14.79 0.33
C ALA A 305 24.84 14.70 1.62
N GLY A 306 24.38 13.94 2.63
CA GLY A 306 25.06 13.79 3.92
C GLY A 306 26.17 12.74 3.99
N SER A 307 26.47 11.99 2.91
CA SER A 307 27.48 10.92 2.91
C SER A 307 28.82 11.30 2.28
N GLN A 308 29.15 12.59 2.16
CA GLN A 308 30.47 13.05 1.74
C GLN A 308 30.92 14.32 2.48
N THR A 309 31.31 14.17 3.74
CA THR A 309 32.31 15.05 4.36
C THR A 309 33.23 14.19 5.22
N PRO A 310 34.50 13.97 4.82
CA PRO A 310 35.48 13.31 5.67
C PRO A 310 35.77 14.19 6.89
N PHE A 311 35.89 13.55 8.04
CA PHE A 311 36.43 14.14 9.26
C PHE A 311 37.78 14.81 8.98
N THR A 312 37.85 16.14 9.10
CA THR A 312 39.10 16.82 9.44
C THR A 312 39.19 16.89 10.96
N THR A 313 40.07 16.05 11.49
CA THR A 313 40.54 16.10 12.87
C THR A 313 41.20 17.46 13.12
N ALA A 314 40.73 18.18 14.14
CA ALA A 314 41.46 19.28 14.73
C ALA A 314 42.10 18.77 16.04
N MET A 315 43.40 18.49 15.97
CA MET A 315 44.44 18.85 16.93
C MET A 315 45.77 18.85 16.18
#